data_AF-A0AAD7VSS4-F1
#
_entry.id   AF-A0AAD7VSS4-F1
#
_cell.length_a   1.000
_cell.length_b   1.000
_cell.length_c   1.000
_cell.angle_alpha   90.00
_cell.angle_beta   90.00
_cell.angle_gamma   90.00
#
_symmetry.space_group_name_H-M   'P 1'
#
loop_
_entity.id
_entity.type
_entity.pdbx_description
1 polymer ?
#
loop_
_entity_poly.entity_id
_entity_poly.type
_entity_poly.pdbx_seq_one_letter_code
_entity_poly.pdbx_strand_id
1 'polypeptide(L)'
;MFESSLGLFVEYLQVTNKPLSENLAEKAKKLMSSAGHQKTSLPDPAIASELKAQPGKITWMESMSQSADFAVGNLVAAAFDCLSSCAMKQNQTRINLWKTFIVNRLPLIIQEHLSDIPSSTFEYSLRRPLLSVDENALAIVNAKVANDIDVIFSEPTTPYDVRHEFLKSMAQLGLIDLAAADRILGGNNSSLQDEFDGEEPLHGEEVIASLLEMDSYEFETVIRQFVTDVATAGCVRQGAAVDVMVELLSIWSAQRETYKLRLLSQEIAVSTEVMNIMLLYRDPYEILRPLITCLDVWSYEDESMIDFQDNYTDFGLILLLICSFYYHFHLDLGEIASLNGNSFCMKYLTSSGVAHPIESLGQESSDLLGGWIMGLFDTNGISDDMMRSCSPMDYSLLVPTVVQQSVAACNKNFMDIDTLKGGLEYFLQPFLLSSVLGALHWLTHELWTLREIDVPLQILQALIIPQFLSDEARPIHKIVLRIGALSVYNVTQEILRKATQLPDTINFNGIMDTLTPHLQFRKEL
;
A
#
# COMPACT_ATOMS: atom_id res chain seq x y z
N MET A 1 6.68 14.30 -2.15
CA MET A 1 6.71 13.20 -3.14
C MET A 1 7.91 13.21 -4.10
N PHE A 2 8.31 14.32 -4.74
CA PHE A 2 9.69 14.44 -5.28
C PHE A 2 10.71 14.48 -4.12
N GLU A 3 10.34 15.10 -2.99
CA GLU A 3 11.17 15.21 -1.78
C GLU A 3 11.30 13.92 -0.96
N SER A 4 10.34 12.99 -1.05
CA SER A 4 10.33 11.76 -0.27
C SER A 4 11.22 10.68 -0.92
N SER A 5 11.15 10.58 -2.25
CA SER A 5 12.02 9.72 -3.06
C SER A 5 13.44 10.29 -3.21
N LEU A 6 13.59 11.64 -3.27
CA LEU A 6 14.93 12.25 -3.09
C LEU A 6 15.42 12.13 -1.65
N GLY A 7 14.55 12.12 -0.64
CA GLY A 7 14.92 11.97 0.77
C GLY A 7 15.62 10.65 1.03
N LEU A 8 15.03 9.55 0.54
CA LEU A 8 15.64 8.21 0.56
C LEU A 8 16.95 8.15 -0.26
N PHE A 9 17.02 8.88 -1.38
CA PHE A 9 18.22 8.99 -2.21
C PHE A 9 19.34 9.82 -1.55
N VAL A 10 18.99 10.87 -0.81
CA VAL A 10 19.92 11.73 -0.05
C VAL A 10 20.40 11.01 1.21
N GLU A 11 19.53 10.28 1.92
CA GLU A 11 19.93 9.41 3.03
C GLU A 11 20.87 8.29 2.55
N TYR A 12 20.60 7.67 1.40
CA TYR A 12 21.48 6.68 0.79
C TYR A 12 22.87 7.25 0.43
N LEU A 13 22.94 8.49 -0.07
CA LEU A 13 24.21 9.17 -0.37
C LEU A 13 24.98 9.60 0.90
N GLN A 14 24.28 9.93 1.99
CA GLN A 14 24.90 10.25 3.29
C GLN A 14 25.45 8.99 3.99
N VAL A 15 24.77 7.85 3.86
CA VAL A 15 25.20 6.56 4.43
C VAL A 15 26.40 5.96 3.68
N THR A 16 26.60 6.31 2.40
CA THR A 16 27.67 5.75 1.54
C THR A 16 28.94 6.60 1.44
N ASN A 17 29.02 7.73 2.17
CA ASN A 17 30.24 8.53 2.36
C ASN A 17 30.97 8.97 1.07
N LYS A 18 30.23 9.20 -0.03
CA LYS A 18 30.75 9.79 -1.28
C LYS A 18 30.46 11.29 -1.32
N PRO A 19 31.42 12.16 -1.67
CA PRO A 19 31.23 13.61 -1.63
C PRO A 19 30.34 14.09 -2.80
N LEU A 20 29.28 14.83 -2.47
CA LEU A 20 28.55 15.67 -3.44
C LEU A 20 29.36 16.93 -3.75
N SER A 21 29.44 17.31 -5.03
CA SER A 21 29.97 18.63 -5.42
C SER A 21 29.10 19.76 -4.85
N GLU A 22 29.73 20.73 -4.18
CA GLU A 22 29.13 21.81 -3.38
C GLU A 22 28.05 22.66 -4.09
N ASN A 23 27.91 22.59 -5.42
CA ASN A 23 26.99 23.43 -6.19
C ASN A 23 25.50 23.04 -6.15
N LEU A 24 25.15 21.79 -5.83
CA LEU A 24 23.75 21.33 -5.78
C LEU A 24 23.10 21.59 -4.41
N ALA A 25 23.87 21.44 -3.32
CA ALA A 25 23.42 21.73 -1.97
C ALA A 25 23.14 23.23 -1.76
N GLU A 26 23.92 24.11 -2.39
CA GLU A 26 23.75 25.56 -2.28
C GLU A 26 22.51 26.06 -3.06
N LYS A 27 22.15 25.38 -4.16
CA LYS A 27 20.95 25.67 -4.96
C LYS A 27 19.67 25.22 -4.25
N ALA A 28 19.70 24.07 -3.55
CA ALA A 28 18.60 23.61 -2.71
C ALA A 28 18.39 24.52 -1.47
N LYS A 29 19.47 25.01 -0.85
CA LYS A 29 19.40 25.96 0.28
C LYS A 29 18.79 27.31 -0.12
N LYS A 30 19.06 27.80 -1.33
CA LYS A 30 18.51 29.08 -1.83
C LYS A 30 17.01 29.01 -2.14
N LEU A 31 16.49 27.83 -2.49
CA LEU A 31 15.06 27.63 -2.71
C LEU A 31 14.28 27.53 -1.39
N MET A 32 14.90 27.03 -0.33
CA MET A 32 14.29 26.98 1.01
C MET A 32 14.30 28.31 1.78
N SER A 33 15.07 29.31 1.35
CA SER A 33 15.15 30.60 2.05
C SER A 33 14.20 31.69 1.51
N SER A 34 13.33 31.40 0.54
CA SER A 34 12.45 32.41 -0.07
C SER A 34 11.01 32.40 0.46
N ALA A 35 10.83 32.31 1.78
CA ALA A 35 9.59 32.69 2.45
C ALA A 35 9.92 33.55 3.69
N GLY A 36 10.02 34.87 3.52
CA GLY A 36 10.24 35.81 4.63
C GLY A 36 10.78 37.20 4.26
N HIS A 37 9.92 38.07 3.74
CA HIS A 37 9.87 39.55 3.94
C HIS A 37 11.17 40.39 4.01
N GLN A 38 11.46 41.21 2.98
CA GLN A 38 11.26 42.69 2.94
C GLN A 38 12.10 43.40 1.82
N LYS A 39 11.39 44.20 1.01
CA LYS A 39 11.73 45.48 0.32
C LYS A 39 13.22 45.85 0.09
N THR A 40 13.64 46.13 -1.16
CA THR A 40 13.71 47.50 -1.78
C THR A 40 14.44 47.55 -3.14
N SER A 41 13.98 48.48 -3.99
CA SER A 41 14.60 49.20 -5.12
C SER A 41 14.83 48.54 -6.50
N LEU A 42 14.34 49.27 -7.52
CA LEU A 42 14.50 49.12 -8.97
C LEU A 42 15.96 49.33 -9.45
N PRO A 43 16.36 48.80 -10.63
CA PRO A 43 17.72 48.90 -11.15
C PRO A 43 18.00 50.18 -11.97
N ASP A 44 19.25 50.62 -11.91
CA ASP A 44 19.87 51.74 -12.62
C ASP A 44 20.00 51.46 -14.14
N PRO A 45 19.72 52.40 -15.08
CA PRO A 45 19.63 52.12 -16.52
C PRO A 45 20.97 52.20 -17.27
N ALA A 46 22.09 51.86 -16.62
CA ALA A 46 23.43 52.07 -17.17
C ALA A 46 24.15 50.80 -17.69
N ILE A 47 23.49 49.64 -17.78
CA ILE A 47 24.09 48.38 -18.28
C ILE A 47 23.44 47.94 -19.61
N ALA A 48 22.93 48.90 -20.40
CA ALA A 48 22.25 48.62 -21.67
C ALA A 48 23.14 48.82 -22.92
N SER A 49 24.43 49.18 -22.78
CA SER A 49 25.30 49.45 -23.94
C SER A 49 26.38 48.40 -24.21
N GLU A 50 26.39 47.26 -23.52
CA GLU A 50 27.45 46.24 -23.67
C GLU A 50 26.93 44.86 -24.10
N LEU A 51 25.73 44.81 -24.69
CA LEU A 51 25.12 43.61 -25.27
C LEU A 51 25.10 43.63 -26.81
N LYS A 52 26.20 44.07 -27.43
CA LYS A 52 26.45 43.80 -28.85
C LYS A 52 27.83 43.16 -29.01
N ALA A 53 27.77 41.89 -29.42
CA ALA A 53 28.86 40.96 -29.70
C ALA A 53 29.37 40.19 -28.47
N GLN A 54 28.90 38.95 -28.31
CA GLN A 54 29.78 37.81 -27.98
C GLN A 54 29.08 36.44 -28.22
N PRO A 55 29.84 35.42 -28.66
CA PRO A 55 29.37 34.09 -29.08
C PRO A 55 29.11 33.17 -27.87
N GLY A 56 28.24 33.59 -26.95
CA GLY A 56 27.97 32.86 -25.71
C GLY A 56 26.80 31.87 -25.79
N LYS A 57 25.95 31.91 -26.82
CA LYS A 57 24.68 31.15 -26.81
C LYS A 57 24.83 29.62 -26.95
N ILE A 58 25.99 29.13 -27.39
CA ILE A 58 26.25 27.70 -27.62
C ILE A 58 26.76 27.01 -26.33
N THR A 59 27.50 27.73 -25.49
CA THR A 59 28.16 27.17 -24.29
C THR A 59 27.20 26.91 -23.13
N TRP A 60 26.09 27.66 -23.02
CA TRP A 60 25.09 27.43 -21.97
C TRP A 60 24.26 26.18 -22.22
N MET A 61 23.91 25.90 -23.48
CA MET A 61 23.21 24.68 -23.88
C MET A 61 24.07 23.43 -23.67
N GLU A 62 25.38 23.50 -24.00
CA GLU A 62 26.33 22.41 -23.73
C GLU A 62 26.56 22.16 -22.24
N SER A 63 26.50 23.20 -21.39
CA SER A 63 26.60 23.02 -19.93
C SER A 63 25.32 22.42 -19.32
N MET A 64 24.14 22.75 -19.89
CA MET A 64 22.87 22.17 -19.49
C MET A 64 22.75 20.71 -19.94
N SER A 65 23.19 20.38 -21.16
CA SER A 65 23.21 18.99 -21.64
C SER A 65 24.17 18.14 -20.79
N GLN A 66 25.41 18.59 -20.54
CA GLN A 66 26.35 17.87 -19.66
C GLN A 66 25.80 17.68 -18.23
N SER A 67 25.02 18.63 -17.71
CA SER A 67 24.38 18.51 -16.39
C SER A 67 23.20 17.54 -16.39
N ALA A 68 22.43 17.49 -17.48
CA ALA A 68 21.25 16.64 -17.59
C ALA A 68 21.65 15.17 -17.90
N ASP A 69 22.66 14.97 -18.74
CA ASP A 69 23.22 13.66 -19.10
C ASP A 69 23.78 12.94 -17.86
N PHE A 70 24.53 13.68 -17.04
CA PHE A 70 25.05 13.17 -15.78
C PHE A 70 23.93 12.88 -14.78
N ALA A 71 22.84 13.66 -14.80
CA ALA A 71 21.69 13.43 -13.94
C ALA A 71 20.93 12.15 -14.31
N VAL A 72 20.64 11.91 -15.60
CA VAL A 72 20.00 10.67 -16.08
C VAL A 72 20.86 9.46 -15.70
N GLY A 73 22.15 9.50 -16.04
CA GLY A 73 23.06 8.40 -15.78
C GLY A 73 23.17 8.07 -14.28
N ASN A 74 23.25 9.09 -13.42
CA ASN A 74 23.29 8.89 -11.97
C ASN A 74 21.97 8.39 -11.40
N LEU A 75 20.84 8.87 -11.91
CA LEU A 75 19.51 8.42 -11.46
C LEU A 75 19.32 6.93 -11.79
N VAL A 76 19.66 6.54 -13.01
CA VAL A 76 19.58 5.14 -13.44
C VAL A 76 20.58 4.28 -12.64
N ALA A 77 21.82 4.71 -12.49
CA ALA A 77 22.81 3.99 -11.68
C ALA A 77 22.31 3.77 -10.25
N ALA A 78 21.78 4.82 -9.61
CA ALA A 78 21.25 4.73 -8.27
C ALA A 78 20.05 3.79 -8.13
N ALA A 79 19.12 3.80 -9.10
CA ALA A 79 17.98 2.91 -9.09
C ALA A 79 18.43 1.44 -9.18
N PHE A 80 19.38 1.12 -10.07
CA PHE A 80 19.94 -0.21 -10.20
C PHE A 80 20.82 -0.62 -9.00
N ASP A 81 21.51 0.31 -8.36
CA ASP A 81 22.24 0.06 -7.10
C ASP A 81 21.27 -0.28 -5.96
N CYS A 82 20.13 0.40 -5.88
CA CYS A 82 19.06 0.09 -4.92
C CYS A 82 18.45 -1.29 -5.19
N LEU A 83 18.15 -1.62 -6.45
CA LEU A 83 17.69 -2.95 -6.84
C LEU A 83 18.72 -4.02 -6.44
N SER A 84 20.01 -3.77 -6.72
CA SER A 84 21.10 -4.69 -6.40
C SER A 84 21.25 -4.91 -4.89
N SER A 85 21.17 -3.83 -4.10
CA SER A 85 21.15 -3.89 -2.64
C SER A 85 19.98 -4.73 -2.11
N CYS A 86 18.78 -4.57 -2.70
CA CYS A 86 17.60 -5.38 -2.33
C CYS A 86 17.76 -6.85 -2.72
N ALA A 87 18.35 -7.13 -3.88
CA ALA A 87 18.67 -8.48 -4.35
C ALA A 87 19.62 -9.20 -3.40
N MET A 88 20.68 -8.52 -2.96
CA MET A 88 21.65 -9.05 -1.99
C MET A 88 21.04 -9.35 -0.63
N LYS A 89 20.06 -8.55 -0.19
CA LYS A 89 19.27 -8.79 1.04
C LYS A 89 18.17 -9.85 0.87
N GLN A 90 17.99 -10.38 -0.35
CA GLN A 90 16.98 -11.37 -0.71
C GLN A 90 15.53 -10.98 -0.37
N ASN A 91 15.20 -9.69 -0.28
CA ASN A 91 13.84 -9.23 -0.01
C ASN A 91 13.01 -9.22 -1.31
N GLN A 92 12.12 -10.20 -1.50
CA GLN A 92 11.33 -10.36 -2.73
C GLN A 92 10.45 -9.14 -3.03
N THR A 93 9.71 -8.65 -2.04
CA THR A 93 8.77 -7.53 -2.22
C THR A 93 9.49 -6.29 -2.74
N ARG A 94 10.65 -5.96 -2.12
CA ARG A 94 11.46 -4.81 -2.56
C ARG A 94 12.07 -5.02 -3.93
N ILE A 95 12.49 -6.25 -4.26
CA ILE A 95 13.00 -6.56 -5.61
C ILE A 95 11.89 -6.30 -6.65
N ASN A 96 10.68 -6.80 -6.43
CA ASN A 96 9.55 -6.57 -7.32
C ASN A 96 9.22 -5.08 -7.44
N LEU A 97 9.15 -4.37 -6.31
CA LEU A 97 8.84 -2.93 -6.30
C LEU A 97 9.90 -2.11 -7.05
N TRP A 98 11.19 -2.36 -6.80
CA TRP A 98 12.27 -1.68 -7.50
C TRP A 98 12.29 -2.02 -9.00
N LYS A 99 11.99 -3.28 -9.35
CA LYS A 99 11.81 -3.67 -10.75
C LYS A 99 10.68 -2.85 -11.39
N THR A 100 9.50 -2.83 -10.79
CA THR A 100 8.35 -2.07 -11.30
C THR A 100 8.65 -0.58 -11.39
N PHE A 101 9.32 0.00 -10.39
CA PHE A 101 9.78 1.38 -10.44
C PHE A 101 10.74 1.62 -11.63
N ILE A 102 11.76 0.78 -11.80
CA ILE A 102 12.75 0.92 -12.87
C ILE A 102 12.12 0.76 -14.24
N VAL A 103 11.26 -0.25 -14.43
CA VAL A 103 10.68 -0.58 -15.73
C VAL A 103 9.52 0.35 -16.09
N ASN A 104 8.70 0.77 -15.14
CA ASN A 104 7.48 1.51 -15.45
C ASN A 104 7.53 2.99 -15.06
N ARG A 105 7.97 3.32 -13.85
CA ARG A 105 7.88 4.71 -13.33
C ARG A 105 9.08 5.57 -13.74
N LEU A 106 10.29 5.03 -13.69
CA LEU A 106 11.53 5.75 -14.00
C LEU A 106 11.57 6.28 -15.45
N PRO A 107 11.16 5.53 -16.49
CA PRO A 107 11.08 6.04 -17.85
C PRO A 107 10.13 7.25 -17.98
N LEU A 108 8.99 7.21 -17.31
CA LEU A 108 8.04 8.33 -17.27
C LEU A 108 8.64 9.57 -16.61
N ILE A 109 9.32 9.41 -15.47
CA ILE A 109 10.02 10.52 -14.80
C ILE A 109 11.06 11.15 -15.73
N ILE A 110 11.80 10.34 -16.48
CA ILE A 110 12.77 10.83 -17.47
C ILE A 110 12.04 11.57 -18.60
N GLN A 111 10.92 11.05 -19.11
CA GLN A 111 10.14 11.70 -20.16
C GLN A 111 9.57 13.05 -19.71
N GLU A 112 8.99 13.11 -18.51
CA GLU A 112 8.35 14.31 -17.96
C GLU A 112 9.33 15.45 -17.71
N HIS A 113 10.54 15.13 -17.25
CA HIS A 113 11.49 16.14 -16.79
C HIS A 113 12.70 16.36 -17.71
N LEU A 114 12.94 15.45 -18.67
CA LEU A 114 14.17 15.40 -19.47
C LEU A 114 13.92 15.10 -20.95
N SER A 115 12.70 15.35 -21.46
CA SER A 115 12.32 15.18 -22.87
C SER A 115 13.06 16.09 -23.86
N ASP A 116 13.67 17.18 -23.40
CA ASP A 116 14.47 18.09 -24.23
C ASP A 116 15.84 17.51 -24.65
N ILE A 117 16.24 16.36 -24.11
CA ILE A 117 17.54 15.73 -24.39
C ILE A 117 17.46 14.92 -25.71
N PRO A 118 18.44 15.07 -26.63
CA PRO A 118 18.46 14.27 -27.85
C PRO A 118 18.62 12.78 -27.58
N SER A 119 17.92 11.92 -28.34
CA SER A 119 17.96 10.45 -28.19
C SER A 119 19.38 9.84 -28.21
N SER A 120 20.29 10.42 -29.00
CA SER A 120 21.71 10.00 -29.06
C SER A 120 22.46 10.22 -27.74
N THR A 121 21.98 11.13 -26.91
CA THR A 121 22.59 11.49 -25.62
C THR A 121 22.12 10.55 -24.51
N PHE A 122 20.89 10.05 -24.61
CA PHE A 122 20.41 8.95 -23.77
C PHE A 122 21.25 7.67 -23.97
N GLU A 123 21.61 7.34 -25.22
CA GLU A 123 22.49 6.18 -25.51
C GLU A 123 23.81 6.24 -24.72
N TYR A 124 24.47 7.38 -24.71
CA TYR A 124 25.74 7.55 -24.00
C TYR A 124 25.56 7.52 -22.48
N SER A 125 24.51 8.18 -21.99
CA SER A 125 24.24 8.34 -20.54
C SER A 125 23.81 7.03 -19.87
N LEU A 126 23.11 6.16 -20.60
CA LEU A 126 22.58 4.88 -20.08
C LEU A 126 23.60 3.73 -20.15
N ARG A 127 24.51 3.76 -21.13
CA ARG A 127 25.45 2.66 -21.38
C ARG A 127 26.33 2.34 -20.18
N ARG A 128 26.93 3.34 -19.54
CA ARG A 128 27.83 3.11 -18.40
C ARG A 128 27.07 2.56 -17.18
N PRO A 129 25.97 3.18 -16.70
CA PRO A 129 25.18 2.66 -15.59
C PRO A 129 24.74 1.19 -15.77
N LEU A 130 24.17 0.86 -16.94
CA LEU A 130 23.57 -0.47 -17.18
C LEU A 130 24.62 -1.59 -17.31
N LEU A 131 25.83 -1.27 -17.79
CA LEU A 131 26.95 -2.21 -17.85
C LEU A 131 27.72 -2.31 -16.52
N SER A 132 27.54 -1.37 -15.61
CA SER A 132 28.19 -1.38 -14.29
C SER A 132 27.39 -2.08 -13.19
N VAL A 133 26.19 -2.55 -13.49
CA VAL A 133 25.34 -3.27 -12.53
C VAL A 133 26.00 -4.61 -12.17
N ASP A 134 25.94 -4.97 -10.88
CA ASP A 134 26.53 -6.21 -10.37
C ASP A 134 25.88 -7.46 -10.99
N GLU A 135 26.70 -8.34 -11.56
CA GLU A 135 26.21 -9.54 -12.26
C GLU A 135 25.52 -10.55 -11.33
N ASN A 136 25.98 -10.66 -10.07
CA ASN A 136 25.36 -11.56 -9.09
C ASN A 136 23.98 -11.03 -8.67
N ALA A 137 23.85 -9.71 -8.51
CA ALA A 137 22.56 -9.07 -8.23
C ALA A 137 21.57 -9.31 -9.38
N LEU A 138 22.00 -9.14 -10.62
CA LEU A 138 21.18 -9.41 -11.80
C LEU A 138 20.73 -10.87 -11.88
N ALA A 139 21.63 -11.83 -11.63
CA ALA A 139 21.29 -13.25 -11.60
C ALA A 139 20.21 -13.57 -10.54
N ILE A 140 20.33 -12.96 -9.34
CA ILE A 140 19.31 -13.11 -8.28
C ILE A 140 17.97 -12.53 -8.74
N VAL A 141 17.96 -11.31 -9.28
CA VAL A 141 16.71 -10.66 -9.73
C VAL A 141 16.05 -11.50 -10.82
N ASN A 142 16.79 -11.91 -11.85
CA ASN A 142 16.25 -12.65 -12.98
C ASN A 142 15.72 -14.03 -12.56
N ALA A 143 16.40 -14.73 -11.66
CA ALA A 143 15.93 -16.03 -11.15
C ALA A 143 14.67 -15.92 -10.31
N LYS A 144 14.57 -14.87 -9.49
CA LYS A 144 13.39 -14.62 -8.66
C LYS A 144 12.19 -14.14 -9.50
N VAL A 145 12.43 -13.45 -10.60
CA VAL A 145 11.39 -13.06 -11.57
C VAL A 145 10.88 -14.28 -12.35
N ALA A 146 11.79 -15.17 -12.76
CA ALA A 146 11.42 -16.38 -13.50
C ALA A 146 10.75 -17.47 -12.63
N ASN A 147 10.75 -17.31 -11.30
CA ASN A 147 10.41 -18.38 -10.34
C ASN A 147 11.20 -19.68 -10.61
N ASP A 148 12.39 -19.56 -11.21
CA ASP A 148 13.19 -20.68 -11.71
C ASP A 148 14.66 -20.48 -11.29
N ILE A 149 15.16 -21.45 -10.51
CA ILE A 149 16.52 -21.46 -9.97
C ILE A 149 17.53 -21.73 -11.09
N ASP A 150 17.13 -22.41 -12.16
CA ASP A 150 18.03 -22.74 -13.28
C ASP A 150 18.41 -21.51 -14.11
N VAL A 151 17.65 -20.41 -13.98
CA VAL A 151 17.97 -19.10 -14.58
C VAL A 151 19.20 -18.45 -13.94
N ILE A 152 19.56 -18.81 -12.69
CA ILE A 152 20.78 -18.31 -12.02
C ILE A 152 22.05 -18.70 -12.78
N PHE A 153 22.04 -19.85 -13.46
CA PHE A 153 23.18 -20.38 -14.19
C PHE A 153 23.12 -20.11 -15.70
N SER A 154 22.13 -19.35 -16.16
CA SER A 154 21.93 -19.02 -17.57
C SER A 154 22.71 -17.76 -17.97
N GLU A 155 23.10 -17.66 -19.24
CA GLU A 155 23.73 -16.43 -19.76
C GLU A 155 22.79 -15.21 -19.57
N PRO A 156 23.32 -13.99 -19.34
CA PRO A 156 22.53 -12.76 -19.15
C PRO A 156 21.72 -12.31 -20.40
N THR A 157 21.59 -13.19 -21.39
CA THR A 157 20.79 -13.05 -22.61
C THR A 157 19.39 -13.65 -22.46
N THR A 158 19.00 -14.10 -21.26
CA THR A 158 17.64 -14.58 -20.96
C THR A 158 16.59 -13.49 -21.15
N PRO A 159 15.35 -13.83 -21.58
CA PRO A 159 14.24 -12.88 -21.80
C PRO A 159 13.77 -12.14 -20.54
N TYR A 160 14.33 -12.44 -19.36
CA TYR A 160 13.93 -11.90 -18.05
C TYR A 160 14.89 -10.83 -17.50
N ASP A 161 15.78 -10.28 -18.32
CA ASP A 161 16.72 -9.26 -17.87
C ASP A 161 16.01 -7.90 -17.72
N VAL A 162 15.99 -7.40 -16.48
CA VAL A 162 15.38 -6.10 -16.11
C VAL A 162 15.96 -4.93 -16.90
N ARG A 163 17.22 -5.03 -17.37
CA ARG A 163 17.83 -3.99 -18.23
C ARG A 163 17.17 -3.95 -19.59
N HIS A 164 16.84 -5.10 -20.18
CA HIS A 164 16.12 -5.19 -21.45
C HIS A 164 14.69 -4.69 -21.30
N GLU A 165 14.00 -5.05 -20.22
CA GLU A 165 12.66 -4.53 -19.92
C GLU A 165 12.66 -3.00 -19.76
N PHE A 166 13.64 -2.43 -19.03
CA PHE A 166 13.78 -0.98 -18.89
C PHE A 166 14.01 -0.28 -20.24
N LEU A 167 14.91 -0.81 -21.08
CA LEU A 167 15.18 -0.24 -22.40
C LEU A 167 13.97 -0.36 -23.34
N LYS A 168 13.18 -1.44 -23.21
CA LYS A 168 11.92 -1.61 -23.93
C LYS A 168 10.93 -0.49 -23.55
N SER A 169 10.76 -0.20 -22.27
CA SER A 169 9.92 0.92 -21.81
C SER A 169 10.40 2.28 -22.32
N MET A 170 11.72 2.53 -22.30
CA MET A 170 12.31 3.75 -22.85
C MET A 170 12.03 3.90 -24.35
N ALA A 171 12.05 2.79 -25.10
CA ALA A 171 11.71 2.77 -26.53
C ALA A 171 10.21 2.98 -26.78
N GLN A 172 9.33 2.39 -25.96
CA GLN A 172 7.87 2.60 -26.03
C GLN A 172 7.48 4.07 -25.81
N LEU A 173 8.19 4.78 -24.92
CA LEU A 173 8.00 6.22 -24.70
C LEU A 173 8.65 7.12 -25.76
N GLY A 174 9.33 6.54 -26.76
CA GLY A 174 10.01 7.27 -27.83
C GLY A 174 11.28 8.00 -27.40
N LEU A 175 11.85 7.68 -26.24
CA LEU A 175 13.08 8.31 -25.74
C LEU A 175 14.33 7.78 -26.45
N ILE A 176 14.32 6.50 -26.83
CA ILE A 176 15.39 5.83 -27.58
C ILE A 176 14.81 5.04 -28.76
N ASP A 177 15.60 4.86 -29.81
CA ASP A 177 15.25 3.95 -30.90
C ASP A 177 15.47 2.48 -30.48
N LEU A 178 14.72 1.54 -31.06
CA LEU A 178 14.93 0.10 -30.80
C LEU A 178 16.36 -0.35 -31.14
N ALA A 179 16.90 0.17 -32.25
CA ALA A 179 18.29 -0.11 -32.62
C ALA A 179 19.30 0.48 -31.62
N ALA A 180 18.92 1.53 -30.88
CA ALA A 180 19.73 2.12 -29.82
C ALA A 180 19.75 1.23 -28.57
N ALA A 181 18.61 0.66 -28.19
CA ALA A 181 18.51 -0.30 -27.10
C ALA A 181 19.47 -1.50 -27.29
N ASP A 182 19.50 -2.07 -28.49
CA ASP A 182 20.41 -3.19 -28.83
C ASP A 182 21.90 -2.81 -28.74
N ARG A 183 22.25 -1.58 -29.13
CA ARG A 183 23.63 -1.07 -29.07
C ARG A 183 24.13 -0.83 -27.65
N ILE A 184 23.23 -0.45 -26.73
CA ILE A 184 23.56 -0.12 -25.34
C ILE A 184 24.11 -1.35 -24.60
N LEU A 185 23.50 -2.52 -24.81
CA LEU A 185 23.90 -3.78 -24.18
C LEU A 185 24.91 -4.62 -25.01
N GLY A 186 25.33 -4.14 -26.19
CA GLY A 186 26.42 -4.73 -26.98
C GLY A 186 26.00 -5.84 -27.96
N GLY A 187 24.82 -5.71 -28.56
CA GLY A 187 23.99 -6.76 -29.19
C GLY A 187 24.60 -7.86 -30.08
N ASN A 188 23.96 -9.02 -29.95
CA ASN A 188 23.38 -9.83 -31.05
C ASN A 188 22.02 -10.41 -30.56
N ASN A 189 21.18 -9.60 -29.93
CA ASN A 189 19.91 -10.09 -29.36
C ASN A 189 18.76 -9.79 -30.32
N SER A 190 18.44 -10.73 -31.20
CA SER A 190 17.23 -10.70 -32.05
C SER A 190 15.91 -10.69 -31.25
N SER A 191 15.98 -10.83 -29.92
CA SER A 191 14.83 -10.98 -29.01
C SER A 191 14.01 -9.70 -28.81
N LEU A 192 14.62 -8.50 -28.87
CA LEU A 192 13.90 -7.24 -28.61
C LEU A 192 12.97 -6.80 -29.76
N GLN A 193 13.25 -7.25 -30.99
CA GLN A 193 12.43 -6.91 -32.16
C GLN A 193 11.19 -7.79 -32.31
N ASP A 194 11.26 -9.06 -31.88
CA ASP A 194 10.14 -10.01 -32.00
C ASP A 194 9.07 -9.84 -30.89
N GLU A 195 9.39 -9.15 -29.78
CA GLU A 195 8.49 -8.92 -28.63
C GLU A 195 8.02 -7.46 -28.47
N PHE A 196 8.32 -6.57 -29.42
CA PHE A 196 7.79 -5.20 -29.39
C PHE A 196 6.32 -5.16 -29.85
N ASP A 197 5.45 -5.79 -29.07
CA ASP A 197 4.02 -5.47 -29.13
C ASP A 197 3.89 -4.10 -28.46
N GLY A 198 3.60 -3.07 -29.27
CA GLY A 198 3.34 -1.74 -28.78
C GLY A 198 2.10 -1.78 -27.90
N GLU A 199 2.27 -1.72 -26.58
CA GLU A 199 1.16 -1.72 -25.65
C GLU A 199 0.31 -0.46 -25.87
N GLU A 200 -0.96 -0.63 -26.22
CA GLU A 200 -1.84 0.51 -26.48
C GLU A 200 -2.06 1.33 -25.20
N PRO A 201 -2.04 2.67 -25.28
CA PRO A 201 -2.35 3.52 -24.14
C PRO A 201 -3.76 3.23 -23.59
N LEU A 202 -3.87 3.22 -22.27
CA LEU A 202 -5.17 3.08 -21.62
C LEU A 202 -5.90 4.44 -21.65
N HIS A 203 -7.06 4.49 -22.30
CA HIS A 203 -7.93 5.67 -22.32
C HIS A 203 -8.75 5.73 -21.02
N GLY A 204 -8.20 6.36 -19.98
CA GLY A 204 -8.78 6.36 -18.64
C GLY A 204 -10.24 6.81 -18.58
N GLU A 205 -10.61 7.88 -19.31
CA GLU A 205 -11.98 8.39 -19.36
C GLU A 205 -13.00 7.37 -19.89
N GLU A 206 -12.62 6.60 -20.92
CA GLU A 206 -13.48 5.57 -21.52
C GLU A 206 -13.68 4.38 -20.57
N VAL A 207 -12.61 3.98 -19.87
CA VAL A 207 -12.67 2.91 -18.87
C VAL A 207 -13.54 3.33 -17.70
N ILE A 208 -13.40 4.55 -17.20
CA ILE A 208 -14.23 5.10 -16.12
C ILE A 208 -15.70 5.09 -16.57
N ALA A 209 -16.01 5.66 -17.74
CA ALA A 209 -17.38 5.68 -18.26
C ALA A 209 -17.99 4.27 -18.33
N SER A 210 -17.23 3.30 -18.85
CA SER A 210 -17.66 1.90 -18.93
C SER A 210 -17.93 1.28 -17.54
N LEU A 211 -17.06 1.51 -16.56
CA LEU A 211 -17.21 0.95 -15.21
C LEU A 211 -18.33 1.62 -14.40
N LEU A 212 -18.59 2.90 -14.65
CA LEU A 212 -19.72 3.62 -14.05
C LEU A 212 -21.06 3.07 -14.54
N GLU A 213 -21.19 2.79 -15.84
CA GLU A 213 -22.40 2.26 -16.47
C GLU A 213 -22.62 0.75 -16.24
N MET A 214 -21.59 0.02 -15.82
CA MET A 214 -21.65 -1.44 -15.66
C MET A 214 -22.57 -1.89 -14.52
N ASP A 215 -23.36 -2.93 -14.77
CA ASP A 215 -24.23 -3.58 -13.79
C ASP A 215 -23.43 -4.34 -12.71
N SER A 216 -23.98 -4.43 -11.50
CA SER A 216 -23.29 -4.99 -10.32
C SER A 216 -22.79 -6.43 -10.46
N TYR A 217 -23.49 -7.29 -11.22
CA TYR A 217 -23.12 -8.71 -11.35
C TYR A 217 -21.84 -8.92 -12.17
N GLU A 218 -21.63 -8.14 -13.23
CA GLU A 218 -20.43 -8.24 -14.07
C GLU A 218 -19.25 -7.51 -13.42
N PHE A 219 -19.56 -6.46 -12.66
CA PHE A 219 -18.59 -5.56 -12.07
C PHE A 219 -17.56 -6.27 -11.18
N GLU A 220 -17.96 -7.24 -10.36
CA GLU A 220 -17.04 -7.93 -9.43
C GLU A 220 -15.88 -8.63 -10.17
N THR A 221 -16.18 -9.33 -11.26
CA THR A 221 -15.15 -10.05 -12.02
C THR A 221 -14.26 -9.07 -12.78
N VAL A 222 -14.86 -8.03 -13.36
CA VAL A 222 -14.14 -7.00 -14.11
C VAL A 222 -13.20 -6.20 -13.22
N ILE A 223 -13.65 -5.78 -12.03
CA ILE A 223 -12.82 -4.96 -11.13
C ILE A 223 -11.67 -5.79 -10.55
N ARG A 224 -11.90 -7.06 -10.22
CA ARG A 224 -10.84 -7.99 -9.78
C ARG A 224 -9.78 -8.18 -10.85
N GLN A 225 -10.20 -8.41 -12.09
CA GLN A 225 -9.27 -8.56 -13.21
C GLN A 225 -8.50 -7.26 -13.44
N PHE A 226 -9.21 -6.12 -13.48
CA PHE A 226 -8.61 -4.81 -13.68
C PHE A 226 -7.53 -4.50 -12.63
N VAL A 227 -7.82 -4.70 -11.34
CA VAL A 227 -6.87 -4.50 -10.24
C VAL A 227 -5.68 -5.46 -10.34
N THR A 228 -5.91 -6.71 -10.72
CA THR A 228 -4.83 -7.71 -10.89
C THR A 228 -3.92 -7.35 -12.07
N ASP A 229 -4.49 -6.85 -13.18
CA ASP A 229 -3.75 -6.47 -14.39
C ASP A 229 -2.83 -5.27 -14.16
N VAL A 230 -3.09 -4.42 -13.17
CA VAL A 230 -2.18 -3.30 -12.81
C VAL A 230 -0.78 -3.80 -12.45
N ALA A 231 -0.67 -4.97 -11.81
CA ALA A 231 0.62 -5.54 -11.42
C ALA A 231 1.47 -5.97 -12.62
N THR A 232 0.84 -6.36 -13.72
CA THR A 232 1.51 -6.85 -14.93
C THR A 232 1.52 -5.84 -16.09
N ALA A 233 0.80 -4.72 -15.95
CA ALA A 233 0.76 -3.65 -16.94
C ALA A 233 2.14 -3.02 -17.16
N GLY A 234 2.44 -2.69 -18.42
CA GLY A 234 3.66 -1.99 -18.79
C GLY A 234 3.62 -0.49 -18.50
N CYS A 235 4.70 0.20 -18.85
CA CYS A 235 4.94 1.57 -18.44
C CYS A 235 3.85 2.57 -18.88
N VAL A 236 3.23 2.36 -20.04
CA VAL A 236 2.22 3.25 -20.61
C VAL A 236 0.87 3.09 -19.93
N ARG A 237 0.48 1.86 -19.57
CA ARG A 237 -0.84 1.56 -19.01
C ARG A 237 -0.88 1.62 -17.49
N GLN A 238 0.19 1.24 -16.80
CA GLN A 238 0.18 1.10 -15.33
C GLN A 238 -0.18 2.42 -14.62
N GLY A 239 0.42 3.54 -15.04
CA GLY A 239 0.10 4.85 -14.47
C GLY A 239 -1.35 5.25 -14.69
N ALA A 240 -1.84 5.15 -15.92
CA ALA A 240 -3.24 5.46 -16.26
C ALA A 240 -4.23 4.55 -15.51
N ALA A 241 -3.90 3.27 -15.31
CA ALA A 241 -4.75 2.35 -14.55
C ALA A 241 -4.82 2.73 -13.06
N VAL A 242 -3.70 3.14 -12.46
CA VAL A 242 -3.70 3.68 -11.09
C VAL A 242 -4.57 4.94 -11.01
N ASP A 243 -4.45 5.83 -11.98
CA ASP A 243 -5.22 7.08 -12.02
C ASP A 243 -6.73 6.80 -12.07
N VAL A 244 -7.14 5.85 -12.92
CA VAL A 244 -8.52 5.34 -12.98
C VAL A 244 -8.97 4.78 -11.62
N MET A 245 -8.16 3.95 -10.96
CA MET A 245 -8.54 3.41 -9.64
C MET A 245 -8.75 4.53 -8.61
N VAL A 246 -7.84 5.50 -8.54
CA VAL A 246 -7.95 6.62 -7.59
C VAL A 246 -9.16 7.50 -7.89
N GLU A 247 -9.43 7.76 -9.17
CA GLU A 247 -10.60 8.52 -9.58
C GLU A 247 -11.91 7.77 -9.25
N LEU A 248 -11.98 6.46 -9.49
CA LEU A 248 -13.15 5.65 -9.11
C LEU A 248 -13.38 5.62 -7.60
N LEU A 249 -12.32 5.49 -6.78
CA LEU A 249 -12.43 5.62 -5.32
C LEU A 249 -13.04 6.98 -4.93
N SER A 250 -12.63 8.06 -5.60
CA SER A 250 -13.18 9.40 -5.36
C SER A 250 -14.63 9.53 -5.81
N ILE A 251 -14.98 9.07 -7.01
CA ILE A 251 -16.33 9.16 -7.59
C ILE A 251 -17.32 8.37 -6.75
N TRP A 252 -17.05 7.09 -6.46
CA TRP A 252 -17.97 6.25 -5.70
C TRP A 252 -18.09 6.67 -4.23
N SER A 253 -17.01 7.21 -3.63
CA SER A 253 -17.08 7.83 -2.31
C SER A 253 -18.02 9.04 -2.28
N ALA A 254 -17.96 9.89 -3.32
CA ALA A 254 -18.80 11.08 -3.43
C ALA A 254 -20.27 10.75 -3.76
N GLN A 255 -20.50 9.73 -4.59
CA GLN A 255 -21.83 9.27 -4.99
C GLN A 255 -22.51 8.37 -3.94
N ARG A 256 -21.78 7.95 -2.89
CA ARG A 256 -22.22 6.93 -1.92
C ARG A 256 -22.60 5.60 -2.58
N GLU A 257 -21.87 5.22 -3.64
CA GLU A 257 -22.01 3.91 -4.30
C GLU A 257 -21.20 2.86 -3.53
N THR A 258 -21.72 2.45 -2.37
CA THR A 258 -20.98 1.67 -1.37
C THR A 258 -20.63 0.26 -1.85
N TYR A 259 -21.50 -0.36 -2.66
CA TYR A 259 -21.27 -1.70 -3.20
C TYR A 259 -20.05 -1.75 -4.14
N LYS A 260 -19.99 -0.88 -5.16
CA LYS A 260 -18.83 -0.83 -6.07
C LYS A 260 -17.56 -0.41 -5.32
N LEU A 261 -17.69 0.54 -4.40
CA LEU A 261 -16.59 1.01 -3.57
C LEU A 261 -16.01 -0.09 -2.67
N ARG A 262 -16.85 -0.94 -2.06
CA ARG A 262 -16.37 -2.07 -1.23
C ARG A 262 -15.58 -3.09 -2.04
N LEU A 263 -16.01 -3.39 -3.26
CA LEU A 263 -15.34 -4.37 -4.12
C LEU A 263 -13.98 -3.86 -4.57
N LEU A 264 -13.88 -2.61 -5.05
CA LEU A 264 -12.59 -2.02 -5.37
C LEU A 264 -11.68 -1.94 -4.12
N SER A 265 -12.25 -1.58 -2.97
CA SER A 265 -11.49 -1.52 -1.71
C SER A 265 -10.94 -2.87 -1.29
N GLN A 266 -11.73 -3.93 -1.43
CA GLN A 266 -11.31 -5.30 -1.16
C GLN A 266 -10.17 -5.72 -2.07
N GLU A 267 -10.33 -5.58 -3.39
CA GLU A 267 -9.33 -6.08 -4.34
C GLU A 267 -7.98 -5.36 -4.17
N ILE A 268 -7.99 -4.05 -3.88
CA ILE A 268 -6.76 -3.31 -3.55
C ILE A 268 -6.16 -3.82 -2.22
N ALA A 269 -6.95 -3.94 -1.15
CA ALA A 269 -6.44 -4.37 0.16
C ALA A 269 -5.91 -5.83 0.16
N VAL A 270 -6.45 -6.69 -0.72
CA VAL A 270 -5.99 -8.07 -0.92
C VAL A 270 -4.65 -8.13 -1.68
N SER A 271 -4.20 -7.07 -2.33
CA SER A 271 -2.91 -7.04 -3.04
C SER A 271 -1.95 -5.97 -2.51
N THR A 272 -1.00 -6.41 -1.66
CA THR A 272 0.11 -5.55 -1.20
C THR A 272 0.94 -5.02 -2.37
N GLU A 273 1.08 -5.78 -3.45
CA GLU A 273 1.77 -5.36 -4.66
C GLU A 273 1.05 -4.19 -5.34
N VAL A 274 -0.28 -4.27 -5.52
CA VAL A 274 -1.07 -3.16 -6.10
C VAL A 274 -0.98 -1.91 -5.23
N MET A 275 -1.11 -2.05 -3.91
CA MET A 275 -0.95 -0.92 -2.99
C MET A 275 0.42 -0.24 -3.18
N ASN A 276 1.51 -1.02 -3.22
CA ASN A 276 2.85 -0.51 -3.47
C ASN A 276 2.97 0.21 -4.82
N ILE A 277 2.36 -0.35 -5.87
CA ILE A 277 2.34 0.26 -7.20
C ILE A 277 1.58 1.59 -7.17
N MET A 278 0.43 1.68 -6.49
CA MET A 278 -0.32 2.93 -6.40
C MET A 278 0.53 4.07 -5.82
N LEU A 279 1.37 3.79 -4.81
CA LEU A 279 2.27 4.80 -4.22
C LEU A 279 3.45 5.19 -5.11
N LEU A 280 3.73 4.45 -6.19
CA LEU A 280 4.69 4.91 -7.20
C LEU A 280 4.14 6.10 -8.01
N TYR A 281 2.82 6.24 -8.09
CA TYR A 281 2.14 7.20 -8.98
C TYR A 281 1.33 8.26 -8.24
N ARG A 282 0.85 7.99 -7.01
CA ARG A 282 -0.07 8.87 -6.28
C ARG A 282 0.28 9.00 -4.81
N ASP A 283 -0.12 10.13 -4.24
CA ASP A 283 0.07 10.40 -2.82
C ASP A 283 -0.85 9.50 -1.99
N PRO A 284 -0.37 8.86 -0.91
CA PRO A 284 -1.24 8.06 -0.06
C PRO A 284 -2.40 8.88 0.52
N TYR A 285 -2.22 10.17 0.80
CA TYR A 285 -3.28 11.02 1.35
C TYR A 285 -4.29 11.46 0.27
N GLU A 286 -3.91 11.53 -1.01
CA GLU A 286 -4.85 11.73 -2.12
C GLU A 286 -5.79 10.54 -2.27
N ILE A 287 -5.27 9.31 -2.11
CA ILE A 287 -6.04 8.07 -2.17
C ILE A 287 -6.99 7.97 -0.96
N LEU A 288 -6.50 8.27 0.24
CA LEU A 288 -7.25 8.06 1.48
C LEU A 288 -8.29 9.13 1.78
N ARG A 289 -8.08 10.38 1.35
CA ARG A 289 -8.99 11.50 1.64
C ARG A 289 -10.45 11.24 1.25
N PRO A 290 -10.80 10.77 0.03
CA PRO A 290 -12.19 10.50 -0.32
C PRO A 290 -12.81 9.40 0.56
N LEU A 291 -12.05 8.35 0.87
CA LEU A 291 -12.51 7.22 1.69
C LEU A 291 -12.77 7.63 3.14
N ILE A 292 -11.84 8.38 3.74
CA ILE A 292 -11.98 8.91 5.10
C ILE A 292 -13.19 9.83 5.17
N THR A 293 -13.35 10.72 4.18
CA THR A 293 -14.49 11.64 4.12
C THR A 293 -15.80 10.86 4.03
N CYS A 294 -15.85 9.80 3.20
CA CYS A 294 -17.01 8.93 3.05
C CYS A 294 -17.40 8.27 4.39
N LEU A 295 -16.44 7.68 5.10
CA LEU A 295 -16.70 7.02 6.38
C LEU A 295 -17.06 8.00 7.51
N ASP A 296 -16.48 9.20 7.52
CA ASP A 296 -16.76 10.21 8.55
C ASP A 296 -18.21 10.72 8.51
N VAL A 297 -18.87 10.65 7.35
CA VAL A 297 -20.29 11.02 7.17
C VAL A 297 -21.16 9.80 6.84
N TRP A 298 -20.73 8.61 7.26
CA TRP A 298 -21.43 7.37 6.99
C TRP A 298 -22.82 7.40 7.63
N SER A 299 -23.84 7.34 6.77
CA SER A 299 -25.25 7.30 7.15
C SER A 299 -26.01 6.70 5.98
N TYR A 300 -26.93 5.79 6.26
CA TYR A 300 -27.86 5.31 5.25
C TYR A 300 -29.09 6.22 5.25
N GLU A 301 -29.45 6.72 4.08
CA GLU A 301 -30.56 7.67 3.93
C GLU A 301 -31.93 6.97 3.79
N ASP A 302 -31.96 5.69 3.38
CA ASP A 302 -33.22 4.96 3.09
C ASP A 302 -33.29 3.61 3.83
N GLU A 303 -33.74 3.66 5.08
CA GLU A 303 -33.88 2.51 6.00
C GLU A 303 -34.79 1.38 5.49
N SER A 304 -35.60 1.65 4.45
CA SER A 304 -36.66 0.75 4.00
C SER A 304 -36.20 -0.38 3.08
N MET A 305 -35.00 -0.26 2.49
CA MET A 305 -34.43 -1.21 1.52
C MET A 305 -33.03 -1.72 1.93
N ILE A 306 -32.63 -1.50 3.19
CA ILE A 306 -31.29 -1.85 3.67
C ILE A 306 -31.20 -3.34 3.98
N ASP A 307 -30.29 -4.02 3.30
CA ASP A 307 -29.68 -5.22 3.87
C ASP A 307 -28.64 -4.77 4.91
N PHE A 308 -28.97 -4.98 6.19
CA PHE A 308 -28.13 -4.51 7.30
C PHE A 308 -26.75 -5.19 7.31
N GLN A 309 -26.65 -6.43 6.81
CA GLN A 309 -25.37 -7.12 6.73
C GLN A 309 -24.48 -6.50 5.65
N ASP A 310 -25.05 -6.16 4.48
CA ASP A 310 -24.31 -5.47 3.43
C ASP A 310 -23.78 -4.10 3.88
N ASN A 311 -24.55 -3.34 4.66
CA ASN A 311 -24.07 -2.06 5.24
C ASN A 311 -22.80 -2.25 6.08
N TYR A 312 -22.78 -3.26 6.94
CA TYR A 312 -21.63 -3.57 7.77
C TYR A 312 -20.43 -4.07 6.94
N THR A 313 -20.69 -4.90 5.92
CA THR A 313 -19.67 -5.39 4.98
C THR A 313 -19.04 -4.25 4.20
N ASP A 314 -19.87 -3.37 3.62
CA ASP A 314 -19.45 -2.22 2.81
C ASP A 314 -18.55 -1.29 3.63
N PHE A 315 -19.04 -0.85 4.78
CA PHE A 315 -18.30 -0.02 5.72
C PHE A 315 -16.97 -0.67 6.12
N GLY A 316 -17.04 -1.95 6.50
CA GLY A 316 -15.90 -2.71 6.99
C GLY A 316 -14.76 -2.82 5.98
N LEU A 317 -15.06 -3.10 4.71
CA LEU A 317 -14.06 -3.23 3.66
C LEU A 317 -13.38 -1.91 3.29
N ILE A 318 -14.14 -0.81 3.28
CA ILE A 318 -13.59 0.54 3.08
C ILE A 318 -12.66 0.89 4.24
N LEU A 319 -13.08 0.61 5.48
CA LEU A 319 -12.25 0.83 6.67
C LEU A 319 -10.97 -0.03 6.64
N LEU A 320 -11.07 -1.28 6.22
CA LEU A 320 -9.92 -2.17 6.08
C LEU A 320 -8.93 -1.69 5.02
N LEU A 321 -9.38 -1.07 3.92
CA LEU A 321 -8.48 -0.43 2.96
C LEU A 321 -7.69 0.71 3.61
N ILE A 322 -8.38 1.61 4.33
CA ILE A 322 -7.73 2.71 5.06
C ILE A 322 -6.71 2.17 6.06
N CYS A 323 -7.09 1.17 6.87
CA CYS A 323 -6.19 0.52 7.81
C CYS A 323 -5.01 -0.14 7.10
N SER A 324 -5.22 -0.73 5.92
CA SER A 324 -4.16 -1.37 5.14
C SER A 324 -3.09 -0.37 4.75
N PHE A 325 -3.45 0.77 4.15
CA PHE A 325 -2.49 1.81 3.81
C PHE A 325 -1.77 2.37 5.05
N TYR A 326 -2.52 2.68 6.11
CA TYR A 326 -1.97 3.22 7.35
C TYR A 326 -0.90 2.30 7.95
N TYR A 327 -1.20 1.02 8.11
CA TYR A 327 -0.32 0.06 8.76
C TYR A 327 0.79 -0.50 7.86
N HIS A 328 0.57 -0.57 6.54
CA HIS A 328 1.59 -1.03 5.60
C HIS A 328 2.69 0.04 5.41
N PHE A 329 2.28 1.29 5.22
CA PHE A 329 3.19 2.40 4.88
C PHE A 329 3.61 3.26 6.08
N HIS A 330 3.12 2.95 7.29
CA HIS A 330 3.40 3.72 8.51
C HIS A 330 3.09 5.21 8.34
N LEU A 331 1.92 5.52 7.79
CA LEU A 331 1.52 6.89 7.49
C LEU A 331 1.40 7.74 8.76
N ASP A 332 1.78 9.01 8.68
CA ASP A 332 1.69 9.93 9.82
C ASP A 332 0.23 10.30 10.11
N LEU A 333 -0.22 9.96 11.33
CA LEU A 333 -1.52 10.35 11.87
C LEU A 333 -1.72 11.88 11.89
N GLY A 334 -0.67 12.68 12.04
CA GLY A 334 -0.77 14.14 12.04
C GLY A 334 -1.27 14.69 10.69
N GLU A 335 -0.77 14.12 9.59
CA GLU A 335 -1.22 14.48 8.24
C GLU A 335 -2.64 13.99 7.97
N ILE A 336 -3.02 12.80 8.46
CA ILE A 336 -4.41 12.33 8.38
C ILE A 336 -5.36 13.20 9.23
N ALA A 337 -4.94 13.59 10.44
CA ALA A 337 -5.72 14.44 11.35
C ALA A 337 -5.97 15.85 10.78
N SER A 338 -5.01 16.35 9.99
CA SER A 338 -5.14 17.64 9.29
C SER A 338 -6.30 17.66 8.29
N LEU A 339 -6.77 16.49 7.84
CA LEU A 339 -7.91 16.36 6.94
C LEU A 339 -9.23 16.64 7.66
N ASN A 340 -9.39 16.13 8.89
CA ASN A 340 -10.58 16.34 9.71
C ASN A 340 -10.31 16.01 11.20
N GLY A 341 -10.24 17.04 12.05
CA GLY A 341 -9.89 16.90 13.47
C GLY A 341 -10.89 16.13 14.34
N ASN A 342 -12.09 15.82 13.83
CA ASN A 342 -13.09 14.99 14.52
C ASN A 342 -13.42 13.69 13.75
N SER A 343 -12.54 13.28 12.83
CA SER A 343 -12.73 12.10 11.98
C SER A 343 -12.95 10.82 12.80
N PHE A 344 -13.93 10.03 12.38
CA PHE A 344 -14.15 8.67 12.88
C PHE A 344 -12.91 7.82 12.62
N CYS A 345 -12.36 7.87 11.41
CA CYS A 345 -11.18 7.07 11.03
C CYS A 345 -9.99 7.38 11.94
N MET A 346 -9.78 8.65 12.28
CA MET A 346 -8.73 9.05 13.22
C MET A 346 -8.93 8.48 14.63
N LYS A 347 -10.17 8.54 15.14
CA LYS A 347 -10.51 7.92 16.42
C LYS A 347 -10.25 6.43 16.36
N TYR A 348 -10.74 5.74 15.33
CA TYR A 348 -10.53 4.31 15.16
C TYR A 348 -9.03 3.95 15.09
N LEU A 349 -8.22 4.61 14.26
CA LEU A 349 -6.79 4.31 14.14
C LEU A 349 -6.01 4.54 15.45
N THR A 350 -6.42 5.53 16.26
CA THR A 350 -5.75 5.86 17.53
C THR A 350 -6.23 5.03 18.72
N SER A 351 -7.49 4.58 18.71
CA SER A 351 -8.11 3.83 19.80
C SER A 351 -8.53 2.41 19.40
N SER A 352 -8.10 1.91 18.25
CA SER A 352 -8.41 0.54 17.82
C SER A 352 -7.84 -0.45 18.84
N GLY A 353 -8.72 -1.23 19.46
CA GLY A 353 -8.35 -2.16 20.53
C GLY A 353 -8.42 -1.58 21.94
N VAL A 354 -8.91 -0.36 22.15
CA VAL A 354 -9.18 0.18 23.49
C VAL A 354 -10.58 -0.27 23.95
N ALA A 355 -10.64 -1.04 25.03
CA ALA A 355 -11.90 -1.37 25.69
C ALA A 355 -12.26 -0.33 26.77
N HIS A 356 -13.54 -0.04 26.91
CA HIS A 356 -14.03 0.93 27.89
C HIS A 356 -14.64 0.21 29.11
N PRO A 357 -14.32 0.63 30.34
CA PRO A 357 -15.00 0.15 31.54
C PRO A 357 -16.51 0.35 31.45
N ILE A 358 -17.30 -0.65 31.85
CA ILE A 358 -18.78 -0.59 31.75
C ILE A 358 -19.32 0.64 32.50
N GLU A 359 -18.72 0.99 33.64
CA GLU A 359 -19.13 2.12 34.47
C GLU A 359 -18.90 3.48 33.79
N SER A 360 -18.06 3.52 32.76
CA SER A 360 -17.76 4.71 31.98
C SER A 360 -18.58 4.83 30.70
N LEU A 361 -19.34 3.78 30.34
CA LEU A 361 -20.23 3.80 29.19
C LEU A 361 -21.47 4.63 29.51
N GLY A 362 -21.91 5.44 28.53
CA GLY A 362 -23.25 6.05 28.59
C GLY A 362 -24.34 4.99 28.49
N GLN A 363 -25.57 5.35 28.84
CA GLN A 363 -26.72 4.43 28.81
C GLN A 363 -26.90 3.79 27.43
N GLU A 364 -26.83 4.59 26.36
CA GLU A 364 -26.97 4.12 24.98
C GLU A 364 -25.90 3.07 24.61
N SER A 365 -24.62 3.36 24.84
CA SER A 365 -23.54 2.40 24.56
C SER A 365 -23.63 1.14 25.43
N SER A 366 -24.13 1.26 26.66
CA SER A 366 -24.39 0.10 27.53
C SER A 366 -25.53 -0.78 27.00
N ASP A 367 -26.58 -0.17 26.47
CA ASP A 367 -27.71 -0.90 25.88
C ASP A 367 -27.27 -1.62 24.59
N LEU A 368 -26.47 -0.96 23.75
CA LEU A 368 -25.87 -1.57 22.56
C LEU A 368 -24.94 -2.74 22.92
N LEU A 369 -24.09 -2.57 23.95
CA LEU A 369 -23.22 -3.64 24.44
C LEU A 369 -24.02 -4.86 24.90
N GLY A 370 -25.07 -4.64 25.68
CA GLY A 370 -25.96 -5.70 26.14
C GLY A 370 -26.63 -6.43 24.97
N GLY A 371 -27.14 -5.67 24.00
CA GLY A 371 -27.76 -6.22 22.80
C GLY A 371 -26.80 -7.09 21.96
N TRP A 372 -25.58 -6.61 21.73
CA TRP A 372 -24.56 -7.39 21.02
C TRP A 372 -24.12 -8.64 21.78
N ILE A 373 -23.91 -8.56 23.09
CA ILE A 373 -23.57 -9.74 23.90
C ILE A 373 -24.68 -10.80 23.83
N MET A 374 -25.95 -10.39 23.94
CA MET A 374 -27.08 -11.30 23.81
C MET A 374 -27.17 -11.88 22.39
N GLY A 375 -27.00 -11.06 21.34
CA GLY A 375 -27.09 -11.52 19.96
C GLY A 375 -25.97 -12.48 19.57
N LEU A 376 -24.76 -12.28 20.10
CA LEU A 376 -23.58 -13.09 19.78
C LEU A 376 -23.52 -14.40 20.58
N PHE A 377 -23.86 -14.37 21.87
CA PHE A 377 -23.58 -15.48 22.79
C PHE A 377 -24.84 -16.13 23.37
N ASP A 378 -26.04 -15.64 23.09
CA ASP A 378 -27.32 -16.26 23.48
C ASP A 378 -28.07 -16.83 22.25
N THR A 379 -29.16 -17.56 22.47
CA THR A 379 -29.79 -18.39 21.44
C THR A 379 -30.53 -17.64 20.32
N ASN A 380 -30.65 -16.31 20.40
CA ASN A 380 -31.48 -15.53 19.48
C ASN A 380 -30.75 -15.05 18.21
N GLY A 381 -29.42 -15.19 18.15
CA GLY A 381 -28.62 -14.67 17.04
C GLY A 381 -28.68 -13.15 16.93
N ILE A 382 -28.06 -12.61 15.89
CA ILE A 382 -28.03 -11.16 15.62
C ILE A 382 -29.31 -10.78 14.86
N SER A 383 -30.15 -9.94 15.47
CA SER A 383 -31.38 -9.46 14.85
C SER A 383 -31.15 -8.21 13.99
N ASP A 384 -32.02 -8.02 12.98
CA ASP A 384 -32.02 -6.82 12.15
C ASP A 384 -32.27 -5.55 12.96
N ASP A 385 -33.10 -5.61 14.02
CA ASP A 385 -33.34 -4.48 14.93
C ASP A 385 -32.05 -4.09 15.69
N MET A 386 -31.20 -5.07 16.03
CA MET A 386 -29.91 -4.80 16.66
C MET A 386 -28.95 -4.12 15.67
N MET A 387 -28.86 -4.63 14.44
CA MET A 387 -28.02 -4.01 13.41
C MET A 387 -28.54 -2.62 12.97
N ARG A 388 -29.85 -2.38 13.07
CA ARG A 388 -30.44 -1.06 12.82
C ARG A 388 -30.11 -0.04 13.91
N SER A 389 -30.13 -0.49 15.17
CA SER A 389 -29.91 0.40 16.32
C SER A 389 -28.44 0.73 16.57
N CYS A 390 -27.51 -0.07 16.05
CA CYS A 390 -26.07 0.17 16.14
C CYS A 390 -25.52 0.54 14.75
N SER A 391 -24.86 1.70 14.61
CA SER A 391 -24.14 1.98 13.37
C SER A 391 -22.89 1.08 13.25
N PRO A 392 -22.40 0.78 12.03
CA PRO A 392 -21.11 0.08 11.86
C PRO A 392 -19.94 0.81 12.52
N MET A 393 -19.98 2.15 12.54
CA MET A 393 -19.00 2.98 13.24
C MET A 393 -19.00 2.69 14.75
N ASP A 394 -20.16 2.74 15.39
CA ASP A 394 -20.29 2.49 16.83
C ASP A 394 -19.93 1.05 17.16
N TYR A 395 -20.38 0.09 16.34
CA TYR A 395 -20.03 -1.31 16.51
C TYR A 395 -18.52 -1.54 16.47
N SER A 396 -17.83 -0.96 15.48
CA SER A 396 -16.38 -1.12 15.31
C SER A 396 -15.58 -0.62 16.52
N LEU A 397 -16.05 0.43 17.20
CA LEU A 397 -15.46 0.96 18.43
C LEU A 397 -15.87 0.16 19.68
N LEU A 398 -17.02 -0.50 19.64
CA LEU A 398 -17.57 -1.29 20.74
C LEU A 398 -16.91 -2.67 20.85
N VAL A 399 -16.47 -3.26 19.74
CA VAL A 399 -15.91 -4.63 19.66
C VAL A 399 -14.82 -4.95 20.68
N PRO A 400 -13.79 -4.10 20.93
CA PRO A 400 -12.83 -4.34 21.99
C PRO A 400 -13.48 -4.57 23.37
N THR A 401 -14.54 -3.83 23.67
CA THR A 401 -15.31 -3.96 24.92
C THR A 401 -16.13 -5.25 24.93
N VAL A 402 -16.73 -5.64 23.79
CA VAL A 402 -17.42 -6.94 23.66
C VAL A 402 -16.45 -8.08 24.00
N VAL A 403 -15.27 -8.09 23.38
CA VAL A 403 -14.25 -9.13 23.62
C VAL A 403 -13.78 -9.13 25.07
N GLN A 404 -13.54 -7.95 25.67
CA GLN A 404 -13.21 -7.82 27.08
C GLN A 404 -14.27 -8.46 27.99
N GLN A 405 -15.55 -8.18 27.73
CA GLN A 405 -16.65 -8.74 28.52
C GLN A 405 -16.80 -10.25 28.31
N SER A 406 -16.59 -10.75 27.08
CA SER A 406 -16.58 -12.19 26.80
C SER A 406 -15.49 -12.93 27.60
N VAL A 407 -14.28 -12.37 27.65
CA VAL A 407 -13.19 -12.91 28.49
C VAL A 407 -13.59 -12.92 29.96
N ALA A 408 -14.10 -11.78 30.47
CA ALA A 408 -14.48 -11.66 31.86
C ALA A 408 -15.63 -12.62 32.25
N ALA A 409 -16.59 -12.84 31.36
CA ALA A 409 -17.70 -13.75 31.56
C ALA A 409 -17.24 -15.22 31.62
N CYS A 410 -16.35 -15.63 30.72
CA CYS A 410 -15.78 -16.98 30.72
C CYS A 410 -14.91 -17.25 31.96
N ASN A 411 -14.02 -16.33 32.33
CA ASN A 411 -13.19 -16.53 33.54
C ASN A 411 -14.02 -16.63 34.82
N LYS A 412 -15.20 -15.98 34.85
CA LYS A 412 -16.15 -16.06 35.97
C LYS A 412 -17.13 -17.23 35.87
N ASN A 413 -17.02 -18.07 34.84
CA ASN A 413 -17.93 -19.20 34.55
C ASN A 413 -19.40 -18.79 34.32
N PHE A 414 -19.64 -17.56 33.84
CA PHE A 414 -20.97 -17.14 33.37
C PHE A 414 -21.27 -17.63 31.95
N MET A 415 -20.23 -17.95 31.18
CA MET A 415 -20.29 -18.47 29.82
C MET A 415 -19.26 -19.59 29.67
N ASP A 416 -19.67 -20.73 29.13
CA ASP A 416 -18.74 -21.83 28.84
C ASP A 416 -17.99 -21.59 27.52
N ILE A 417 -16.93 -22.38 27.30
CA ILE A 417 -16.05 -22.23 26.14
C ILE A 417 -16.74 -22.58 24.82
N ASP A 418 -17.73 -23.49 24.81
CA ASP A 418 -18.42 -23.89 23.58
C ASP A 418 -19.38 -22.78 23.14
N THR A 419 -20.09 -22.16 24.10
CA THR A 419 -20.89 -20.95 23.86
C THR A 419 -20.02 -19.79 23.34
N LEU A 420 -18.84 -19.58 23.95
CA LEU A 420 -17.89 -18.57 23.46
C LEU A 420 -17.48 -18.84 22.01
N LYS A 421 -17.09 -20.08 21.68
CA LYS A 421 -16.70 -20.46 20.31
C LYS A 421 -17.83 -20.26 19.32
N GLY A 422 -19.05 -20.65 19.67
CA GLY A 422 -20.23 -20.42 18.84
C GLY A 422 -20.45 -18.93 18.54
N GLY A 423 -20.27 -18.05 19.54
CA GLY A 423 -20.37 -16.61 19.32
C GLY A 423 -19.26 -16.03 18.44
N LEU A 424 -18.04 -16.59 18.50
CA LEU A 424 -16.93 -16.19 17.64
C LEU A 424 -17.15 -16.57 16.17
N GLU A 425 -18.00 -17.55 15.86
CA GLU A 425 -18.35 -17.87 14.48
C GLU A 425 -19.10 -16.73 13.78
N TYR A 426 -19.83 -15.88 14.52
CA TYR A 426 -20.45 -14.67 13.98
C TYR A 426 -19.42 -13.61 13.58
N PHE A 427 -18.34 -13.44 14.35
CA PHE A 427 -17.23 -12.54 13.99
C PHE A 427 -16.56 -12.94 12.68
N LEU A 428 -16.66 -14.22 12.30
CA LEU A 428 -16.07 -14.77 11.08
C LEU A 428 -16.98 -14.68 9.85
N GLN A 429 -18.20 -14.16 10.01
CA GLN A 429 -19.10 -13.85 8.89
C GLN A 429 -18.66 -12.55 8.19
N PRO A 430 -18.83 -12.42 6.86
CA PRO A 430 -18.35 -11.27 6.08
C PRO A 430 -18.65 -9.90 6.71
N PHE A 431 -19.88 -9.71 7.19
CA PHE A 431 -20.36 -8.43 7.73
C PHE A 431 -19.69 -8.01 9.04
N LEU A 432 -19.27 -8.93 9.91
CA LEU A 432 -18.55 -8.58 11.16
C LEU A 432 -17.04 -8.74 11.05
N LEU A 433 -16.53 -9.33 9.98
CA LEU A 433 -15.15 -9.77 9.90
C LEU A 433 -14.14 -8.61 9.96
N SER A 434 -14.51 -7.43 9.46
CA SER A 434 -13.70 -6.21 9.60
C SER A 434 -13.43 -5.84 11.07
N SER A 435 -14.39 -6.12 11.96
CA SER A 435 -14.29 -5.81 13.39
C SER A 435 -13.29 -6.70 14.14
N VAL A 436 -12.95 -7.86 13.58
CA VAL A 436 -11.92 -8.75 14.14
C VAL A 436 -10.58 -8.03 14.27
N LEU A 437 -10.30 -7.03 13.44
CA LEU A 437 -9.10 -6.20 13.60
C LEU A 437 -9.04 -5.51 14.97
N GLY A 438 -10.15 -4.92 15.42
CA GLY A 438 -10.26 -4.30 16.75
C GLY A 438 -10.13 -5.32 17.88
N ALA A 439 -10.70 -6.51 17.70
CA ALA A 439 -10.55 -7.63 18.63
C ALA A 439 -9.09 -8.08 18.76
N LEU A 440 -8.38 -8.25 17.63
CA LEU A 440 -6.96 -8.62 17.61
C LEU A 440 -6.11 -7.54 18.29
N HIS A 441 -6.32 -6.26 18.01
CA HIS A 441 -5.59 -5.18 18.68
C HIS A 441 -5.78 -5.24 20.20
N TRP A 442 -7.02 -5.39 20.68
CA TRP A 442 -7.30 -5.53 22.11
C TRP A 442 -6.61 -6.75 22.72
N LEU A 443 -6.75 -7.93 22.11
CA LEU A 443 -6.10 -9.17 22.57
C LEU A 443 -4.59 -9.01 22.65
N THR A 444 -3.97 -8.41 21.62
CA THR A 444 -2.52 -8.20 21.62
C THR A 444 -2.04 -7.23 22.68
N HIS A 445 -2.86 -6.25 23.07
CA HIS A 445 -2.53 -5.34 24.15
C HIS A 445 -2.67 -6.02 25.53
N GLU A 446 -3.80 -6.69 25.77
CA GLU A 446 -4.13 -7.25 27.09
C GLU A 446 -3.39 -8.56 27.41
N LEU A 447 -2.98 -9.34 26.42
CA LEU A 447 -2.21 -10.56 26.66
C LEU A 447 -0.88 -10.32 27.40
N TRP A 448 -0.38 -9.07 27.42
CA TRP A 448 0.79 -8.67 28.21
C TRP A 448 0.49 -8.43 29.70
N THR A 449 -0.75 -8.06 30.02
CA THR A 449 -1.16 -7.54 31.33
C THR A 449 -1.96 -8.56 32.13
N LEU A 450 -2.68 -9.46 31.44
CA LEU A 450 -3.56 -10.44 32.04
C LEU A 450 -2.79 -11.53 32.79
N ARG A 451 -3.31 -11.91 33.96
CA ARG A 451 -2.80 -13.06 34.73
C ARG A 451 -3.31 -14.39 34.17
N GLU A 452 -4.56 -14.40 33.71
CA GLU A 452 -5.23 -15.54 33.11
C GLU A 452 -5.29 -15.34 31.60
N ILE A 453 -4.46 -16.09 30.87
CA ILE A 453 -4.28 -15.92 29.42
C ILE A 453 -5.02 -16.99 28.61
N ASP A 454 -5.56 -18.03 29.24
CA ASP A 454 -6.14 -19.19 28.55
C ASP A 454 -7.34 -18.82 27.68
N VAL A 455 -8.32 -18.09 28.22
CA VAL A 455 -9.50 -17.66 27.46
C VAL A 455 -9.13 -16.67 26.34
N PRO A 456 -8.36 -15.59 26.60
CA PRO A 456 -7.87 -14.72 25.54
C PRO A 456 -7.13 -15.45 24.41
N LEU A 457 -6.28 -16.43 24.74
CA LEU A 457 -5.57 -17.24 23.75
C LEU A 457 -6.50 -18.14 22.94
N GLN A 458 -7.57 -18.66 23.55
CA GLN A 458 -8.59 -19.43 22.83
C GLN A 458 -9.37 -18.56 21.85
N ILE A 459 -9.73 -17.34 22.24
CA ILE A 459 -10.39 -16.37 21.34
C ILE A 459 -9.43 -16.01 20.19
N LEU A 460 -8.17 -15.67 20.51
CA LEU A 460 -7.14 -15.36 19.53
C LEU A 460 -6.98 -16.51 18.51
N GLN A 461 -6.88 -17.75 18.98
CA GLN A 461 -6.76 -18.92 18.12
C GLN A 461 -7.99 -19.08 17.22
N ALA A 462 -9.21 -18.95 17.76
CA ALA A 462 -10.44 -19.11 16.98
C ALA A 462 -10.57 -18.07 15.87
N LEU A 463 -10.09 -16.84 16.12
CA LEU A 463 -10.10 -15.75 15.13
C LEU A 463 -9.00 -15.90 14.06
N ILE A 464 -7.87 -16.55 14.37
CA ILE A 464 -6.74 -16.72 13.42
C ILE A 464 -6.85 -18.00 12.61
N ILE A 465 -7.28 -19.10 13.25
CA ILE A 465 -7.37 -20.43 12.66
C ILE A 465 -8.84 -20.87 12.71
N PRO A 466 -9.73 -20.20 11.95
CA PRO A 466 -11.13 -20.57 11.92
C PRO A 466 -11.30 -21.97 11.31
N GLN A 467 -12.25 -22.73 11.84
CA GLN A 467 -12.54 -24.08 11.31
C GLN A 467 -13.16 -24.01 9.90
N PHE A 468 -14.00 -23.01 9.68
CA PHE A 468 -14.71 -22.79 8.43
C PHE A 468 -14.74 -21.29 8.10
N LEU A 469 -14.54 -20.98 6.82
CA LEU A 469 -14.74 -19.65 6.24
C LEU A 469 -15.46 -19.83 4.90
N SER A 470 -16.44 -18.96 4.64
CA SER A 470 -17.05 -18.84 3.31
C SER A 470 -16.05 -18.26 2.32
N ASP A 471 -16.29 -18.45 1.01
CA ASP A 471 -15.40 -17.92 -0.02
C ASP A 471 -15.36 -16.39 -0.04
N GLU A 472 -16.45 -15.74 0.38
CA GLU A 472 -16.52 -14.29 0.60
C GLU A 472 -15.73 -13.83 1.84
N ALA A 473 -15.72 -14.62 2.91
CA ALA A 473 -15.00 -14.27 4.14
C ALA A 473 -13.48 -14.42 4.02
N ARG A 474 -12.98 -15.36 3.20
CA ARG A 474 -11.54 -15.62 3.01
C ARG A 474 -10.71 -14.36 2.65
N PRO A 475 -11.07 -13.55 1.63
CA PRO A 475 -10.30 -12.35 1.29
C PRO A 475 -10.31 -11.32 2.42
N ILE A 476 -11.44 -11.13 3.10
CA ILE A 476 -11.57 -10.18 4.21
C ILE A 476 -10.70 -10.63 5.40
N HIS A 477 -10.75 -11.91 5.76
CA HIS A 477 -9.93 -12.50 6.81
C HIS A 477 -8.44 -12.34 6.52
N LYS A 478 -8.02 -12.55 5.27
CA LYS A 478 -6.65 -12.33 4.81
C LYS A 478 -6.19 -10.88 5.01
N ILE A 479 -7.05 -9.89 4.76
CA ILE A 479 -6.74 -8.47 5.01
C ILE A 479 -6.54 -8.23 6.51
N VAL A 480 -7.48 -8.71 7.34
CA VAL A 480 -7.41 -8.58 8.81
C VAL A 480 -6.12 -9.20 9.36
N LEU A 481 -5.78 -10.42 8.92
CA LEU A 481 -4.55 -11.09 9.33
C LEU A 481 -3.31 -10.32 8.89
N ARG A 482 -3.27 -9.78 7.67
CA ARG A 482 -2.13 -8.96 7.22
C ARG A 482 -1.90 -7.76 8.12
N ILE A 483 -2.96 -7.05 8.46
CA ILE A 483 -2.85 -5.89 9.33
C ILE A 483 -2.41 -6.34 10.73
N GLY A 484 -3.04 -7.35 11.33
CA GLY A 484 -2.77 -7.78 12.71
C GLY A 484 -1.55 -8.70 12.91
N ALA A 485 -0.99 -9.29 11.86
CA ALA A 485 -0.06 -10.43 12.00
C ALA A 485 1.18 -10.10 12.82
N LEU A 486 1.81 -8.94 12.60
CA LEU A 486 3.06 -8.61 13.28
C LEU A 486 2.87 -8.48 14.79
N SER A 487 1.81 -7.77 15.23
CA SER A 487 1.56 -7.59 16.66
C SER A 487 1.22 -8.93 17.32
N VAL A 488 0.33 -9.70 16.71
CA VAL A 488 -0.05 -11.02 17.21
C VAL A 488 1.15 -11.95 17.30
N TYR A 489 1.94 -12.07 16.23
CA TYR A 489 3.12 -12.92 16.18
C TYR A 489 4.11 -12.57 17.28
N ASN A 490 4.39 -11.28 17.49
CA ASN A 490 5.31 -10.83 18.54
C ASN A 490 4.81 -11.18 19.95
N VAL A 491 3.50 -10.99 20.21
CA VAL A 491 2.90 -11.36 21.51
C VAL A 491 2.97 -12.88 21.72
N THR A 492 2.59 -13.67 20.71
CA THR A 492 2.63 -15.13 20.77
C THR A 492 4.05 -15.65 21.01
N GLN A 493 5.06 -15.07 20.34
CA GLN A 493 6.47 -15.40 20.58
C GLN A 493 6.91 -15.10 22.00
N GLU A 494 6.52 -13.95 22.55
CA GLU A 494 6.93 -13.61 23.90
C GLU A 494 6.28 -14.51 24.95
N ILE A 495 5.00 -14.85 24.77
CA ILE A 495 4.31 -15.83 25.64
C ILE A 495 5.05 -17.16 25.62
N LEU A 496 5.38 -17.68 24.42
CA LEU A 496 6.17 -18.90 24.27
C LEU A 496 7.53 -18.81 24.97
N ARG A 497 8.17 -17.63 24.96
CA ARG A 497 9.46 -17.40 25.60
C ARG A 497 9.38 -17.35 27.14
N LYS A 498 8.30 -16.80 27.70
CA LYS A 498 8.13 -16.62 29.16
C LYS A 498 7.41 -17.76 29.86
N ALA A 499 6.56 -18.50 29.16
CA ALA A 499 5.69 -19.49 29.77
C ALA A 499 6.50 -20.65 30.37
N THR A 500 6.31 -20.90 31.67
CA THR A 500 6.88 -22.08 32.34
C THR A 500 6.03 -23.33 32.10
N GLN A 501 4.72 -23.13 31.87
CA GLN A 501 3.76 -24.13 31.44
C GLN A 501 2.88 -23.47 30.37
N LEU A 502 2.67 -24.16 29.26
CA LEU A 502 1.82 -23.71 28.16
C LEU A 502 0.47 -24.42 28.23
N PRO A 503 -0.64 -23.76 27.84
CA PRO A 503 -1.93 -24.42 27.77
C PRO A 503 -1.95 -25.45 26.63
N ASP A 504 -2.28 -26.71 26.95
CA ASP A 504 -2.31 -27.81 25.97
C ASP A 504 -3.39 -27.63 24.88
N THR A 505 -4.37 -26.76 25.12
CA THR A 505 -5.50 -26.48 24.21
C THR A 505 -5.14 -25.51 23.08
N ILE A 506 -3.97 -24.87 23.15
CA ILE A 506 -3.54 -23.82 22.21
C ILE A 506 -2.49 -24.36 21.24
N ASN A 507 -2.82 -24.33 19.95
CA ASN A 507 -1.94 -24.65 18.83
C ASN A 507 -1.08 -23.43 18.46
N PHE A 508 -0.06 -23.15 19.28
CA PHE A 508 0.88 -22.06 19.05
C PHE A 508 1.59 -22.16 17.68
N ASN A 509 2.01 -23.36 17.27
CA ASN A 509 2.67 -23.56 15.98
C ASN A 509 1.73 -23.21 14.83
N GLY A 510 0.47 -23.66 14.89
CA GLY A 510 -0.54 -23.30 13.91
C GLY A 510 -0.76 -21.80 13.81
N ILE A 511 -0.81 -21.09 14.95
CA ILE A 511 -0.98 -19.61 14.95
C ILE A 511 0.21 -18.97 14.23
N MET A 512 1.42 -19.38 14.58
CA MET A 512 2.65 -18.83 14.02
C MET A 512 2.79 -19.12 12.52
N ASP A 513 2.45 -20.34 12.10
CA ASP A 513 2.49 -20.77 10.69
C ASP A 513 1.45 -20.01 9.86
N THR A 514 0.23 -19.82 10.37
CA THR A 514 -0.81 -19.04 9.70
C THR A 514 -0.42 -17.57 9.55
N LEU A 515 0.27 -16.97 10.52
CA LEU A 515 0.67 -15.57 10.47
C LEU A 515 1.95 -15.32 9.65
N THR A 516 2.82 -16.31 9.49
CA THR A 516 4.12 -16.16 8.83
C THR A 516 4.05 -15.55 7.42
N PRO A 517 3.14 -15.98 6.52
CA PRO A 517 2.97 -15.37 5.20
C PRO A 517 2.59 -13.88 5.23
N HIS A 518 2.05 -13.41 6.35
CA HIS A 518 1.53 -12.06 6.51
C HIS A 518 2.54 -11.10 7.15
N LEU A 519 3.65 -11.58 7.69
CA LEU A 519 4.63 -10.76 8.42
C LEU A 519 5.34 -9.72 7.55
N GLN A 520 5.47 -9.97 6.25
CA GLN A 520 6.08 -9.02 5.32
C GLN A 520 5.23 -7.75 5.16
N PHE A 521 3.95 -7.78 5.52
CA PHE A 521 3.08 -6.62 5.42
C PHE A 521 3.54 -5.41 6.25
N ARG A 522 4.06 -5.60 7.48
CA ARG A 522 4.54 -4.47 8.33
C ARG A 522 6.05 -4.41 8.51
N LYS A 523 6.79 -5.49 8.26
CA LYS A 523 8.24 -5.61 8.53
C LYS A 523 9.13 -4.77 7.60
N GLU A 524 8.57 -3.87 6.81
CA GLU A 524 9.24 -3.22 5.70
C GLU A 524 9.81 -1.82 6.00
N LEU A 525 10.33 -1.58 7.21
CA LEU A 525 11.28 -0.49 7.48
C LEU A 525 12.72 -0.99 7.28
#